data_AF-A0A0Q6FUZ4-F1
#
_entry.id   AF-A0A0Q6FUZ4-F1
#
_cell.length_a   1.000
_cell.length_b   1.000
_cell.length_c   1.000
_cell.angle_alpha   90.00
_cell.angle_beta   90.00
_cell.angle_gamma   90.00
#
_symmetry.space_group_name_H-M   'P 1'
#
loop_
_entity.id
_entity.type
_entity.pdbx_description
1 polymer ?
#
loop_
_entity_poly.entity_id
_entity_poly.type
_entity_poly.pdbx_seq_one_letter_code
_entity_poly.pdbx_strand_id
1 'polypeptide(L)'
;MRILWKLMKWSLAAILLLVLLLLSPVAYVETFCHGERKDNAYKPLIADAAFQRQEANTFLTYPEWHIVYAYDGLAEVLKSGDEYAFDYFSSVRGFWLSTCALTEVADAHGSADSATRMTIHTIGVSFTLEMTLKAIYEETIGHLTALLRGPEKTPQDQVAAGMAIDYAAFLRQTPWYKYPFETQVTKLKAAPITDPIRGWERRFALGTEWSGKIFYAGMIANAVAGTTGAAQLEIRSIVSGLPSADLAAIEGVTVIGENGGNIEIQTPRYDLFTRILVEIAGKGGSIKEIAGNDDIMVSVTEKADQPLQDLPGSVIARVPRDGFESTRLLVALKVADLSTLLRKLPMADPGLEHVFDY
;
A
#
# COMPACT_ATOMS: atom_id res chain seq x y z
N MET A 1 -35.49 31.48 -11.32
CA MET A 1 -34.23 31.72 -12.07
C MET A 1 -33.10 32.28 -11.20
N ARG A 2 -33.24 33.41 -10.50
CA ARG A 2 -32.15 33.98 -9.66
C ARG A 2 -31.68 33.07 -8.51
N ILE A 3 -32.60 32.33 -7.88
CA ILE A 3 -32.27 31.39 -6.78
C ILE A 3 -31.53 30.16 -7.33
N LEU A 4 -32.03 29.54 -8.40
CA LEU A 4 -31.36 28.45 -9.13
C LEU A 4 -29.94 28.84 -9.57
N TRP A 5 -29.75 30.05 -10.10
CA TRP A 5 -28.43 30.54 -10.49
C TRP A 5 -27.51 30.71 -9.28
N LYS A 6 -28.02 31.27 -8.17
CA LYS A 6 -27.24 31.39 -6.93
C LYS A 6 -26.82 30.01 -6.41
N LEU A 7 -27.75 29.06 -6.32
CA LEU A 7 -27.46 27.69 -5.89
C LEU A 7 -26.41 27.03 -6.78
N MET A 8 -26.55 27.12 -8.10
CA MET A 8 -25.56 26.62 -9.05
C MET A 8 -24.17 27.27 -8.85
N LYS A 9 -24.10 28.59 -8.64
CA LYS A 9 -22.84 29.29 -8.33
C LYS A 9 -22.19 28.79 -7.05
N TRP A 10 -22.98 28.63 -5.98
CA TRP A 10 -22.47 28.12 -4.70
C TRP A 10 -22.01 26.67 -4.81
N SER A 11 -22.75 25.82 -5.53
CA SER A 11 -22.35 24.43 -5.78
C SER A 11 -21.05 24.36 -6.58
N LEU A 12 -20.90 25.15 -7.65
CA LEU A 12 -19.66 25.21 -8.42
C LEU A 12 -18.49 25.73 -7.57
N ALA A 13 -18.70 26.76 -6.77
CA ALA A 13 -17.69 27.28 -5.86
C ALA A 13 -17.27 26.24 -4.80
N ALA A 14 -18.22 25.49 -4.26
CA ALA A 14 -17.94 24.42 -3.30
C ALA A 14 -17.16 23.27 -3.93
N ILE A 15 -17.52 22.85 -5.16
CA ILE A 15 -16.78 21.83 -5.91
C ILE A 15 -15.36 22.31 -6.20
N LEU A 16 -15.20 23.55 -6.64
CA LEU A 16 -13.88 24.13 -6.91
C LEU A 16 -13.03 24.17 -5.63
N LEU A 17 -13.61 24.60 -4.51
CA LEU A 17 -12.92 24.60 -3.22
C LEU A 17 -12.50 23.19 -2.81
N LEU A 18 -13.38 22.20 -2.96
CA LEU A 18 -13.06 20.80 -2.67
C LEU A 18 -11.90 20.30 -3.53
N VAL A 19 -11.92 20.58 -4.83
CA VAL A 19 -10.82 20.21 -5.74
C VAL A 19 -9.50 20.88 -5.32
N LEU A 20 -9.53 22.17 -4.98
CA LEU A 20 -8.34 22.89 -4.51
C LEU A 20 -7.79 22.30 -3.20
N LEU A 21 -8.67 21.94 -2.26
CA LEU A 21 -8.26 21.30 -1.02
C LEU A 21 -7.62 19.94 -1.26
N LEU A 22 -8.23 19.10 -2.12
CA LEU A 22 -7.71 17.78 -2.47
C LEU A 22 -6.37 17.87 -3.21
N LEU A 23 -6.17 18.88 -4.05
CA LEU A 23 -4.91 19.08 -4.78
C LEU A 23 -3.84 19.82 -3.96
N SER A 24 -4.19 20.38 -2.80
CA SER A 24 -3.23 21.14 -1.99
C SER A 24 -2.02 20.31 -1.51
N PRO A 25 -2.16 19.04 -1.09
CA PRO A 25 -1.00 18.23 -0.71
C PRO A 25 -0.13 17.87 -1.93
N VAL A 26 -0.74 17.65 -3.09
CA VAL A 26 -0.02 17.42 -4.35
C VAL A 26 0.84 18.62 -4.69
N ALA A 27 0.26 19.82 -4.64
CA ALA A 27 0.99 21.06 -4.87
C ALA A 27 2.13 21.23 -3.87
N TYR A 28 1.93 20.86 -2.60
CA TYR A 28 2.98 20.91 -1.58
C TYR A 28 4.13 19.95 -1.89
N VAL A 29 3.84 18.68 -2.22
CA VAL A 29 4.86 17.68 -2.55
C VAL A 29 5.70 18.13 -3.76
N GLU A 30 5.06 18.54 -4.85
CA GLU A 30 5.74 18.97 -6.08
C GLU A 30 6.47 20.32 -5.97
N THR A 31 6.35 21.04 -4.85
CA THR A 31 7.02 22.33 -4.68
C THR A 31 8.08 22.33 -3.58
N PHE A 32 7.89 21.53 -2.53
CA PHE A 32 8.74 21.59 -1.33
C PHE A 32 9.45 20.29 -0.98
N CYS A 33 9.05 19.15 -1.55
CA CYS A 33 9.55 17.83 -1.15
C CYS A 33 10.54 17.24 -2.16
N HIS A 34 11.46 18.07 -2.67
CA HIS A 34 12.45 17.68 -3.67
C HIS A 34 13.86 17.64 -3.09
N GLY A 35 14.59 16.57 -3.42
CA GLY A 35 15.96 16.34 -2.96
C GLY A 35 17.02 16.74 -3.98
N GLU A 36 18.25 16.95 -3.51
CA GLU A 36 19.40 17.09 -4.41
C GLU A 36 19.73 15.75 -5.07
N ARG A 37 19.77 15.72 -6.40
CA ARG A 37 20.16 14.55 -7.17
C ARG A 37 21.59 14.14 -6.81
N LYS A 38 21.79 12.87 -6.48
CA LYS A 38 23.10 12.26 -6.33
C LYS A 38 23.39 11.40 -7.55
N ASP A 39 24.60 11.52 -8.08
CA ASP A 39 25.05 10.62 -9.13
C ASP A 39 25.46 9.29 -8.48
N ASN A 40 24.68 8.24 -8.74
CA ASN A 40 25.01 6.87 -8.33
C ASN A 40 25.62 6.14 -9.53
N ALA A 41 26.86 5.65 -9.37
CA ALA A 41 27.66 5.07 -10.46
C ALA A 41 27.47 3.56 -10.64
N TYR A 42 26.37 2.99 -10.11
CA TYR A 42 26.14 1.55 -10.18
C TYR A 42 25.97 1.09 -11.63
N LYS A 43 26.59 -0.05 -11.96
CA LYS A 43 26.50 -0.67 -13.28
C LYS A 43 25.66 -1.95 -13.16
N PRO A 44 24.49 -2.02 -13.80
CA PRO A 44 23.64 -3.20 -13.76
C PRO A 44 24.34 -4.48 -14.24
N LEU A 45 24.09 -5.57 -13.52
CA LEU A 45 24.46 -6.95 -13.86
C LEU A 45 23.41 -7.61 -14.76
N ILE A 46 22.12 -7.29 -14.56
CA ILE A 46 21.03 -7.66 -15.46
C ILE A 46 21.22 -6.87 -16.75
N ALA A 47 21.55 -7.57 -17.84
CA ALA A 47 21.81 -6.94 -19.13
C ALA A 47 20.53 -6.58 -19.91
N ASP A 48 19.42 -7.25 -19.62
CA ASP A 48 18.15 -7.03 -20.29
C ASP A 48 17.47 -5.76 -19.77
N ALA A 49 17.49 -4.71 -20.59
CA ALA A 49 16.89 -3.42 -20.27
C ALA A 49 15.38 -3.50 -20.02
N ALA A 50 14.69 -4.54 -20.50
CA ALA A 50 13.26 -4.73 -20.22
C ALA A 50 12.98 -5.06 -18.74
N PHE A 51 13.97 -5.60 -18.02
CA PHE A 51 13.87 -5.95 -16.60
C PHE A 51 14.62 -4.97 -15.69
N GLN A 52 15.17 -3.89 -16.25
CA GLN A 52 15.74 -2.79 -15.48
C GLN A 52 14.65 -1.78 -15.11
N ARG A 53 14.68 -1.28 -13.88
CA ARG A 53 13.72 -0.28 -13.36
C ARG A 53 14.45 0.93 -12.82
N GLN A 54 13.77 2.08 -12.77
CA GLN A 54 14.35 3.27 -12.15
C GLN A 54 14.51 3.04 -10.65
N GLU A 55 15.71 3.28 -10.11
CA GLU A 55 16.02 3.09 -8.69
C GLU A 55 15.07 3.89 -7.78
N ALA A 56 14.74 5.13 -8.18
CA ALA A 56 13.76 5.99 -7.52
C ALA A 56 12.41 5.32 -7.23
N ASN A 57 12.01 4.32 -8.04
CA ASN A 57 10.71 3.69 -7.90
C ASN A 57 10.60 2.88 -6.60
N THR A 58 11.67 2.31 -6.04
CA THR A 58 11.59 1.54 -4.78
C THR A 58 11.03 2.39 -3.63
N PHE A 59 11.31 3.69 -3.61
CA PHE A 59 10.79 4.63 -2.60
C PHE A 59 9.33 5.01 -2.88
N LEU A 60 8.97 5.10 -4.16
CA LEU A 60 7.69 5.60 -4.63
C LEU A 60 6.65 4.49 -4.84
N THR A 61 7.02 3.22 -4.64
CA THR A 61 6.07 2.11 -4.47
C THR A 61 5.34 2.20 -3.12
N TYR A 62 5.97 2.74 -2.05
CA TYR A 62 5.34 2.74 -0.71
C TYR A 62 4.02 3.51 -0.63
N PRO A 63 3.84 4.70 -1.25
CA PRO A 63 2.53 5.35 -1.30
C PRO A 63 1.41 4.42 -1.80
N GLU A 64 1.69 3.55 -2.77
CA GLU A 64 0.72 2.54 -3.24
C GLU A 64 0.42 1.47 -2.17
N TRP A 65 1.39 1.14 -1.33
CA TRP A 65 1.22 0.21 -0.21
C TRP A 65 0.61 0.85 1.02
N HIS A 66 0.77 2.16 1.23
CA HIS A 66 0.18 2.86 2.37
C HIS A 66 -1.34 2.67 2.42
N ILE A 67 -2.01 2.68 1.26
CA ILE A 67 -3.45 2.41 1.19
C ILE A 67 -3.79 0.97 1.57
N VAL A 68 -2.93 -0.01 1.23
CA VAL A 68 -3.10 -1.41 1.63
C VAL A 68 -2.99 -1.52 3.14
N TYR A 69 -1.97 -0.88 3.73
CA TYR A 69 -1.75 -0.87 5.17
C TYR A 69 -2.85 -0.14 5.95
N ALA A 70 -3.47 0.89 5.38
CA ALA A 70 -4.63 1.53 5.98
C ALA A 70 -5.81 0.55 6.12
N TYR A 71 -6.03 -0.32 5.13
CA TYR A 71 -7.05 -1.37 5.22
C TYR A 71 -6.66 -2.51 6.17
N ASP A 72 -5.37 -2.88 6.27
CA ASP A 72 -4.90 -3.78 7.32
C ASP A 72 -5.20 -3.20 8.72
N GLY A 73 -4.96 -1.90 8.91
CA GLY A 73 -5.25 -1.17 10.13
C GLY A 73 -6.73 -1.13 10.48
N LEU A 74 -7.58 -0.82 9.49
CA LEU A 74 -9.03 -0.86 9.67
C LEU A 74 -9.51 -2.28 10.02
N ALA A 75 -8.99 -3.31 9.35
CA ALA A 75 -9.30 -4.70 9.66
C ALA A 75 -8.88 -5.08 11.08
N GLU A 76 -7.73 -4.60 11.56
CA GLU A 76 -7.28 -4.79 12.94
C GLU A 76 -8.23 -4.15 13.96
N VAL A 77 -8.58 -2.88 13.75
CA VAL A 77 -9.55 -2.16 14.60
C VAL A 77 -10.86 -2.92 14.69
N LEU A 78 -11.38 -3.41 13.57
CA LEU A 78 -12.67 -4.11 13.51
C LEU A 78 -12.70 -5.49 14.18
N LYS A 79 -11.55 -6.05 14.58
CA LYS A 79 -11.52 -7.29 15.38
C LYS A 79 -12.17 -7.12 16.74
N SER A 80 -12.05 -5.93 17.34
CA SER A 80 -12.54 -5.66 18.70
C SER A 80 -13.30 -4.35 18.84
N GLY A 81 -13.10 -3.39 17.93
CA GLY A 81 -13.76 -2.09 17.88
C GLY A 81 -14.70 -1.94 16.69
N ASP A 82 -15.20 -0.72 16.50
CA ASP A 82 -16.04 -0.30 15.37
C ASP A 82 -15.26 0.66 14.48
N GLU A 83 -15.79 0.95 13.29
CA GLU A 83 -15.10 1.73 12.24
C GLU A 83 -14.65 3.13 12.72
N TYR A 84 -15.43 3.77 13.59
CA TYR A 84 -15.11 5.09 14.15
C TYR A 84 -13.84 5.12 15.01
N ALA A 85 -13.32 3.96 15.43
CA ALA A 85 -12.09 3.87 16.22
C ALA A 85 -10.82 3.88 15.34
N PHE A 86 -10.96 3.79 14.01
CA PHE A 86 -9.85 3.94 13.08
C PHE A 86 -9.53 5.42 12.86
N ASP A 87 -8.27 5.82 12.97
CA ASP A 87 -7.85 7.21 12.78
C ASP A 87 -7.64 7.55 11.29
N TYR A 88 -8.74 7.85 10.61
CA TYR A 88 -8.76 8.18 9.18
C TYR A 88 -7.85 9.36 8.82
N PHE A 89 -7.82 10.41 9.65
CA PHE A 89 -7.05 11.61 9.36
C PHE A 89 -5.56 11.41 9.63
N SER A 90 -5.19 10.65 10.67
CA SER A 90 -3.81 10.20 10.87
C SER A 90 -3.34 9.40 9.66
N SER A 91 -4.17 8.50 9.12
CA SER A 91 -3.81 7.71 7.95
C SER A 91 -3.57 8.55 6.69
N VAL A 92 -4.43 9.55 6.43
CA VAL A 92 -4.26 10.51 5.32
C VAL A 92 -2.99 11.35 5.53
N ARG A 93 -2.76 11.85 6.74
CA ARG A 93 -1.55 12.62 7.06
C ARG A 93 -0.30 11.77 6.89
N GLY A 94 -0.34 10.53 7.35
CA GLY A 94 0.73 9.55 7.21
C GLY A 94 1.12 9.37 5.75
N PHE A 95 0.14 9.17 4.86
CA PHE A 95 0.35 9.05 3.42
C PHE A 95 1.14 10.24 2.85
N TRP A 96 0.68 11.47 3.09
CA TRP A 96 1.30 12.66 2.49
C TRP A 96 2.66 12.99 3.09
N LEU A 97 2.85 12.81 4.40
CA LEU A 97 4.14 13.01 5.05
C LEU A 97 5.19 12.00 4.58
N SER A 98 4.83 10.72 4.50
CA SER A 98 5.73 9.71 3.96
C SER A 98 6.01 9.95 2.49
N THR A 99 5.00 10.32 1.68
CA THR A 99 5.20 10.61 0.26
C THR A 99 6.19 11.75 0.07
N CYS A 100 6.06 12.84 0.83
CA CYS A 100 7.01 13.95 0.82
C CYS A 100 8.45 13.49 1.11
N ALA A 101 8.66 12.78 2.23
CA ALA A 101 9.99 12.28 2.60
C ALA A 101 10.57 11.31 1.55
N LEU A 102 9.71 10.49 0.93
CA LEU A 102 10.13 9.53 -0.10
C LEU A 102 10.41 10.19 -1.45
N THR A 103 9.72 11.28 -1.80
CA THR A 103 10.03 12.07 -3.00
C THR A 103 11.43 12.69 -2.89
N GLU A 104 11.80 13.23 -1.72
CA GLU A 104 13.14 13.78 -1.49
C GLU A 104 14.23 12.72 -1.69
N VAL A 105 14.03 11.50 -1.17
CA VAL A 105 14.96 10.39 -1.35
C VAL A 105 14.95 9.89 -2.80
N ALA A 106 13.78 9.75 -3.43
CA ALA A 106 13.66 9.32 -4.81
C ALA A 106 14.40 10.25 -5.78
N ASP A 107 14.37 11.56 -5.56
CA ASP A 107 15.11 12.53 -6.38
C ASP A 107 16.63 12.38 -6.24
N ALA A 108 17.11 12.05 -5.04
CA ALA A 108 18.51 11.73 -4.82
C ALA A 108 18.95 10.48 -5.64
N HIS A 109 18.01 9.59 -6.00
CA HIS A 109 18.23 8.36 -6.77
C HIS A 109 17.75 8.45 -8.23
N GLY A 110 17.78 9.65 -8.81
CA GLY A 110 17.54 9.86 -10.25
C GLY A 110 16.13 10.32 -10.62
N SER A 111 15.25 10.49 -9.61
CA SER A 111 13.84 10.88 -9.73
C SER A 111 12.98 9.86 -10.46
N ALA A 112 11.71 9.74 -10.05
CA ALA A 112 10.74 8.99 -10.85
C ALA A 112 10.26 9.79 -12.06
N ASP A 113 9.79 9.08 -13.08
CA ASP A 113 9.14 9.67 -14.23
C ASP A 113 7.80 10.34 -13.87
N SER A 114 7.31 11.21 -14.75
CA SER A 114 6.07 11.96 -14.53
C SER A 114 4.82 11.08 -14.42
N ALA A 115 4.78 9.93 -15.10
CA ALA A 115 3.62 9.03 -15.04
C ALA A 115 3.57 8.31 -13.68
N THR A 116 4.72 7.90 -13.14
CA THR A 116 4.83 7.35 -11.78
C THR A 116 4.37 8.38 -10.74
N ARG A 117 4.88 9.63 -10.80
CA ARG A 117 4.42 10.70 -9.88
C ARG A 117 2.92 10.97 -10.00
N MET A 118 2.39 11.07 -11.22
CA MET A 118 0.96 11.28 -11.45
C MET A 118 0.09 10.15 -10.87
N THR A 119 0.56 8.91 -10.96
CA THR A 119 -0.12 7.74 -10.40
C THR A 119 -0.22 7.86 -8.88
N ILE A 120 0.89 8.19 -8.21
CA ILE A 120 0.94 8.38 -6.75
C ILE A 120 0.02 9.52 -6.30
N HIS A 121 0.02 10.64 -7.01
CA HIS A 121 -0.87 11.76 -6.70
C HIS A 121 -2.34 11.40 -6.88
N THR A 122 -2.67 10.65 -7.93
CA THR A 122 -4.04 10.17 -8.17
C THR A 122 -4.50 9.23 -7.05
N ILE A 123 -3.62 8.32 -6.61
CA ILE A 123 -3.86 7.44 -5.47
C ILE A 123 -4.07 8.27 -4.20
N GLY A 124 -3.18 9.21 -3.90
CA GLY A 124 -3.25 10.04 -2.70
C GLY A 124 -4.51 10.89 -2.61
N VAL A 125 -4.92 11.52 -3.71
CA VAL A 125 -6.16 12.29 -3.80
C VAL A 125 -7.37 11.39 -3.60
N SER A 126 -7.41 10.24 -4.28
CA SER A 126 -8.52 9.28 -4.17
C SER A 126 -8.64 8.71 -2.76
N PHE A 127 -7.51 8.37 -2.14
CA PHE A 127 -7.41 7.90 -0.76
C PHE A 127 -7.86 8.96 0.24
N THR A 128 -7.40 10.21 0.07
CA THR A 128 -7.81 11.34 0.90
C THR A 128 -9.33 11.54 0.84
N LEU A 129 -9.92 11.51 -0.35
CA LEU A 129 -11.36 11.61 -0.53
C LEU A 129 -12.09 10.45 0.14
N GLU A 130 -11.66 9.21 -0.10
CA GLU A 130 -12.29 8.02 0.49
C GLU A 130 -12.25 8.05 2.03
N MET A 131 -11.07 8.27 2.62
CA MET A 131 -10.90 8.28 4.07
C MET A 131 -11.64 9.44 4.71
N THR A 132 -11.71 10.62 4.06
CA THR A 132 -12.50 11.75 4.57
C THR A 132 -14.00 11.44 4.55
N LEU A 133 -14.52 10.85 3.48
CA LEU A 133 -15.94 10.46 3.40
C LEU A 133 -16.28 9.40 4.45
N LYS A 134 -15.40 8.42 4.66
CA LYS A 134 -15.52 7.43 5.73
C LYS A 134 -15.52 8.09 7.10
N ALA A 135 -14.53 8.94 7.40
CA ALA A 135 -14.44 9.66 8.67
C ALA A 135 -15.73 10.45 8.98
N ILE A 136 -16.20 11.26 8.01
CA ILE A 136 -17.43 12.05 8.17
C ILE A 136 -18.62 11.14 8.52
N TYR A 137 -18.75 9.98 7.88
CA TYR A 137 -19.87 9.09 8.11
C TYR A 137 -19.73 8.29 9.41
N GLU A 138 -18.58 7.66 9.60
CA GLU A 138 -18.30 6.74 10.70
C GLU A 138 -18.16 7.45 12.03
N GLU A 139 -17.57 8.64 12.08
CA GLU A 139 -17.47 9.42 13.31
C GLU A 139 -18.78 10.13 13.69
N THR A 140 -19.80 10.11 12.83
CA THR A 140 -21.10 10.73 13.08
C THR A 140 -22.22 9.71 13.22
N ILE A 141 -22.87 9.37 12.10
CA ILE A 141 -24.01 8.45 12.07
C ILE A 141 -23.56 7.05 12.48
N GLY A 142 -22.43 6.58 11.95
CA GLY A 142 -21.88 5.27 12.30
C GLY A 142 -21.59 5.14 13.79
N HIS A 143 -20.92 6.13 14.38
CA HIS A 143 -20.61 6.15 15.80
C HIS A 143 -21.88 6.20 16.66
N LEU A 144 -22.84 7.08 16.30
CA LEU A 144 -24.11 7.15 17.01
C LEU A 144 -24.87 5.81 16.97
N THR A 145 -24.97 5.16 15.82
CA THR A 145 -25.68 3.86 15.73
C THR A 145 -24.93 2.74 16.44
N ALA A 146 -23.59 2.76 16.44
CA ALA A 146 -22.78 1.81 17.21
C ALA A 146 -22.95 2.00 18.73
N LEU A 147 -23.03 3.24 19.21
CA LEU A 147 -23.32 3.55 20.61
C LEU A 147 -24.72 3.06 21.01
N LEU A 148 -25.73 3.26 20.16
CA LEU A 148 -27.09 2.81 20.39
C LEU A 148 -27.23 1.28 20.38
N ARG A 149 -26.48 0.59 19.51
CA ARG A 149 -26.38 -0.88 19.48
C ARG A 149 -25.82 -1.44 20.79
N GLY A 150 -24.89 -0.72 21.43
CA GLY A 150 -24.15 -1.21 22.59
C GLY A 150 -22.99 -2.15 22.19
N PRO A 151 -22.50 -3.01 23.11
CA PRO A 151 -21.27 -3.78 22.88
C PRO A 151 -21.44 -4.96 21.91
N GLU A 152 -22.66 -5.51 21.79
CA GLU A 152 -22.92 -6.71 21.01
C GLU A 152 -22.96 -6.39 19.51
N LYS A 153 -22.03 -6.95 18.74
CA LYS A 153 -21.92 -6.74 17.29
C LYS A 153 -23.15 -7.28 16.56
N THR A 154 -23.68 -6.52 15.61
CA THR A 154 -24.73 -7.00 14.71
C THR A 154 -24.16 -8.00 13.69
N PRO A 155 -24.98 -8.86 13.09
CA PRO A 155 -24.57 -9.67 11.94
C PRO A 155 -23.99 -8.83 10.79
N GLN A 156 -24.44 -7.58 10.61
CA GLN A 156 -23.90 -6.68 9.58
C GLN A 156 -22.49 -6.19 9.95
N ASP A 157 -22.24 -5.87 11.21
CA ASP A 157 -20.89 -5.51 11.69
C ASP A 157 -19.91 -6.69 11.48
N GLN A 158 -20.35 -7.92 11.70
CA GLN A 158 -19.54 -9.13 11.46
C GLN A 158 -19.21 -9.31 9.97
N VAL A 159 -20.17 -9.03 9.07
CA VAL A 159 -19.91 -9.03 7.62
C VAL A 159 -18.90 -7.94 7.25
N ALA A 160 -19.02 -6.74 7.84
CA ALA A 160 -18.07 -5.64 7.60
C ALA A 160 -16.65 -6.01 8.05
N ALA A 161 -16.49 -6.54 9.26
CA ALA A 161 -15.21 -6.99 9.81
C ALA A 161 -14.59 -8.12 8.97
N GLY A 162 -15.38 -9.13 8.60
CA GLY A 162 -14.93 -10.21 7.74
C GLY A 162 -14.49 -9.72 6.35
N MET A 163 -15.27 -8.81 5.76
CA MET A 163 -14.91 -8.19 4.49
C MET A 163 -13.60 -7.40 4.61
N ALA A 164 -13.41 -6.59 5.65
CA ALA A 164 -12.20 -5.82 5.85
C ALA A 164 -10.95 -6.70 5.93
N ILE A 165 -11.02 -7.83 6.65
CA ILE A 165 -9.93 -8.82 6.73
C ILE A 165 -9.64 -9.43 5.35
N ASP A 166 -10.68 -9.93 4.67
CA ASP A 166 -10.55 -10.54 3.34
C ASP A 166 -9.97 -9.54 2.32
N TYR A 167 -10.42 -8.29 2.39
CA TYR A 167 -10.03 -7.23 1.47
C TYR A 167 -8.60 -6.76 1.71
N ALA A 168 -8.20 -6.55 2.97
CA ALA A 168 -6.83 -6.20 3.32
C ALA A 168 -5.83 -7.27 2.83
N ALA A 169 -6.15 -8.56 3.01
CA ALA A 169 -5.34 -9.66 2.48
C ALA A 169 -5.29 -9.66 0.94
N PHE A 170 -6.42 -9.42 0.27
CA PHE A 170 -6.52 -9.39 -1.19
C PHE A 170 -5.65 -8.30 -1.84
N LEU A 171 -5.65 -7.10 -1.23
CA LEU A 171 -4.93 -5.93 -1.76
C LEU A 171 -3.42 -6.10 -1.80
N ARG A 172 -2.85 -7.03 -1.03
CA ARG A 172 -1.39 -7.29 -0.99
C ARG A 172 -0.84 -7.89 -2.29
N GLN A 173 -1.69 -8.43 -3.15
CA GLN A 173 -1.27 -9.06 -4.40
C GLN A 173 -2.13 -8.65 -5.60
N THR A 174 -3.41 -8.33 -5.37
CA THR A 174 -4.37 -8.07 -6.45
C THR A 174 -4.94 -6.66 -6.37
N PRO A 175 -5.04 -5.93 -7.50
CA PRO A 175 -5.66 -4.61 -7.53
C PRO A 175 -7.12 -4.62 -7.05
N TRP A 176 -7.50 -3.58 -6.30
CA TRP A 176 -8.80 -3.47 -5.64
C TRP A 176 -10.03 -3.69 -6.53
N TYR A 177 -9.97 -3.25 -7.80
CA TYR A 177 -11.11 -3.31 -8.74
C TYR A 177 -11.45 -4.74 -9.17
N LYS A 178 -10.62 -5.72 -8.83
CA LYS A 178 -10.89 -7.15 -9.03
C LYS A 178 -11.53 -7.81 -7.81
N TYR A 179 -11.68 -7.10 -6.69
CA TYR A 179 -12.27 -7.67 -5.48
C TYR A 179 -13.78 -7.92 -5.67
N PRO A 180 -14.31 -9.09 -5.22
CA PRO A 180 -15.71 -9.47 -5.47
C PRO A 180 -16.69 -8.78 -4.51
N PHE A 181 -16.86 -7.46 -4.66
CA PHE A 181 -17.75 -6.65 -3.83
C PHE A 181 -19.23 -7.11 -3.92
N GLU A 182 -19.67 -7.68 -5.05
CA GLU A 182 -21.01 -8.23 -5.23
C GLU A 182 -21.33 -9.33 -4.21
N THR A 183 -20.35 -10.19 -3.94
CA THR A 183 -20.46 -11.25 -2.94
C THR A 183 -20.67 -10.65 -1.55
N GLN A 184 -19.95 -9.58 -1.22
CA GLN A 184 -20.06 -8.91 0.08
C GLN A 184 -21.40 -8.18 0.24
N VAL A 185 -21.88 -7.51 -0.81
CA VAL A 185 -23.24 -6.91 -0.83
C VAL A 185 -24.31 -7.99 -0.62
N THR A 186 -24.14 -9.17 -1.22
CA THR A 186 -25.07 -10.30 -1.06
C THR A 186 -25.07 -10.81 0.38
N LYS A 187 -23.89 -11.02 0.99
CA LYS A 187 -23.74 -11.40 2.40
C LYS A 187 -24.39 -10.36 3.33
N LEU A 188 -24.17 -9.07 3.09
CA LEU A 188 -24.73 -7.97 3.88
C LEU A 188 -26.27 -7.94 3.84
N LYS A 189 -26.86 -8.19 2.65
CA LYS A 189 -28.32 -8.28 2.48
C LYS A 189 -28.90 -9.54 3.15
N ALA A 190 -28.19 -10.66 3.08
CA ALA A 190 -28.63 -11.94 3.65
C ALA A 190 -28.53 -11.99 5.18
N ALA A 191 -27.58 -11.27 5.78
CA ALA A 191 -27.39 -11.22 7.23
C ALA A 191 -28.68 -10.73 7.94
N PRO A 192 -29.20 -11.43 8.96
CA PRO A 192 -30.46 -11.06 9.61
C PRO A 192 -30.32 -9.73 10.39
N ILE A 193 -31.40 -8.94 10.45
CA ILE A 193 -31.45 -7.72 11.26
C ILE A 193 -31.82 -8.12 12.69
N THR A 194 -30.83 -8.10 13.58
CA THR A 194 -31.04 -8.31 15.03
C THR A 194 -31.20 -6.97 15.78
N ASP A 195 -30.53 -5.93 15.29
CA ASP A 195 -30.69 -4.54 15.74
C ASP A 195 -31.25 -3.69 14.58
N PRO A 196 -32.47 -3.14 14.69
CA PRO A 196 -33.06 -2.36 13.61
C PRO A 196 -32.33 -1.06 13.27
N ILE A 197 -31.68 -0.40 14.23
CA ILE A 197 -31.04 0.90 14.00
C ILE A 197 -29.72 0.69 13.28
N ARG A 198 -28.79 -0.04 13.92
CA ARG A 198 -27.46 -0.31 13.38
C ARG A 198 -27.52 -1.21 12.16
N GLY A 199 -28.38 -2.24 12.18
CA GLY A 199 -28.45 -3.19 11.08
C GLY A 199 -28.93 -2.57 9.76
N TRP A 200 -29.94 -1.68 9.80
CA TRP A 200 -30.38 -0.95 8.60
C TRP A 200 -29.39 0.12 8.17
N GLU A 201 -28.78 0.82 9.13
CA GLU A 201 -27.73 1.80 8.84
C GLU A 201 -26.54 1.15 8.11
N ARG A 202 -25.97 0.06 8.64
CA ARG A 202 -24.87 -0.68 7.99
C ARG A 202 -25.27 -1.19 6.60
N ARG A 203 -26.48 -1.74 6.44
CA ARG A 203 -26.96 -2.21 5.14
C ARG A 203 -27.03 -1.09 4.10
N PHE A 204 -27.46 0.10 4.52
CA PHE A 204 -27.51 1.26 3.65
C PHE A 204 -26.10 1.77 3.35
N ALA A 205 -25.32 2.10 4.38
CA ALA A 205 -23.99 2.70 4.26
C ALA A 205 -23.02 1.82 3.44
N LEU A 206 -22.77 0.60 3.91
CA LEU A 206 -21.82 -0.34 3.30
C LEU A 206 -22.37 -0.84 1.95
N GLY A 207 -23.69 -1.05 1.87
CA GLY A 207 -24.34 -1.43 0.62
C GLY A 207 -24.15 -0.37 -0.47
N THR A 208 -24.31 0.91 -0.13
CA THR A 208 -24.07 2.03 -1.06
C THR A 208 -22.60 2.16 -1.41
N GLU A 209 -21.69 2.09 -0.43
CA GLU A 209 -20.24 2.16 -0.69
C GLU A 209 -19.79 1.06 -1.66
N TRP A 210 -20.09 -0.20 -1.35
CA TRP A 210 -19.62 -1.33 -2.15
C TRP A 210 -20.28 -1.36 -3.52
N SER A 211 -21.55 -0.96 -3.62
CA SER A 211 -22.21 -0.81 -4.93
C SER A 211 -21.57 0.31 -5.76
N GLY A 212 -21.15 1.40 -5.13
CA GLY A 212 -20.35 2.45 -5.78
C GLY A 212 -19.01 1.93 -6.28
N LYS A 213 -18.31 1.13 -5.47
CA LYS A 213 -17.04 0.46 -5.85
C LYS A 213 -17.22 -0.50 -7.02
N ILE A 214 -18.30 -1.29 -7.05
CA ILE A 214 -18.66 -2.17 -8.17
C ILE A 214 -18.84 -1.35 -9.46
N PHE A 215 -19.65 -0.29 -9.39
CA PHE A 215 -19.89 0.56 -10.54
C PHE A 215 -18.60 1.20 -11.05
N TYR A 216 -17.78 1.75 -10.15
CA TYR A 216 -16.51 2.37 -10.53
C TYR A 216 -15.51 1.37 -11.11
N ALA A 217 -15.35 0.19 -10.49
CA ALA A 217 -14.52 -0.89 -11.00
C ALA A 217 -14.94 -1.29 -12.43
N GLY A 218 -16.24 -1.40 -12.68
CA GLY A 218 -16.78 -1.67 -14.02
C GLY A 218 -16.46 -0.57 -15.05
N MET A 219 -16.49 0.71 -14.66
CA MET A 219 -16.13 1.81 -15.56
C MET A 219 -14.65 1.83 -15.94
N ILE A 220 -13.76 1.50 -14.99
CA ILE A 220 -12.32 1.55 -15.23
C ILE A 220 -11.74 0.24 -15.76
N ALA A 221 -12.47 -0.87 -15.69
CA ALA A 221 -11.96 -2.20 -16.04
C ALA A 221 -11.30 -2.24 -17.42
N ASN A 222 -11.92 -1.65 -18.44
CA ASN A 222 -11.37 -1.63 -19.81
C ASN A 222 -10.19 -0.67 -19.97
N ALA A 223 -10.23 0.50 -19.31
CA ALA A 223 -9.16 1.49 -19.35
C ALA A 223 -7.89 0.96 -18.65
N VAL A 224 -8.07 0.28 -17.52
CA VAL A 224 -6.99 -0.30 -16.74
C VAL A 224 -6.47 -1.57 -17.39
N ALA A 225 -7.30 -2.43 -17.97
CA ALA A 225 -6.84 -3.61 -18.72
C ALA A 225 -5.95 -3.25 -19.92
N GLY A 226 -6.17 -2.09 -20.54
CA GLY A 226 -5.34 -1.58 -21.63
C GLY A 226 -4.04 -0.88 -21.18
N THR A 227 -3.91 -0.47 -19.92
CA THR A 227 -2.76 0.30 -19.40
C THR A 227 -1.90 -0.48 -18.40
N THR A 228 -2.48 -1.43 -17.65
CA THR A 228 -1.76 -2.40 -16.80
C THR A 228 -1.05 -3.50 -17.57
N GLY A 229 -1.24 -3.57 -18.90
CA GLY A 229 -0.57 -4.52 -19.79
C GLY A 229 0.97 -4.40 -19.84
N ALA A 230 1.58 -3.48 -19.11
CA ALA A 230 3.03 -3.27 -19.08
C ALA A 230 3.65 -3.14 -17.67
N ALA A 231 2.87 -3.27 -16.59
CA ALA A 231 3.48 -3.52 -15.28
C ALA A 231 3.91 -4.99 -15.28
N GLN A 232 5.15 -5.26 -15.68
CA GLN A 232 5.72 -6.60 -15.64
C GLN A 232 5.51 -7.15 -14.22
N LEU A 233 4.61 -8.13 -14.07
CA LEU A 233 4.25 -8.75 -12.78
C LEU A 233 5.38 -9.63 -12.24
N GLU A 234 6.47 -9.70 -13.00
CA GLU A 234 7.67 -10.42 -12.70
C GLU A 234 8.83 -9.43 -12.62
N ILE A 235 9.76 -9.74 -11.75
CA ILE A 235 10.98 -8.96 -11.52
C ILE A 235 12.17 -9.90 -11.55
N ARG A 236 13.33 -9.39 -12.00
CA ARG A 236 14.58 -10.15 -11.99
C ARG A 236 15.50 -9.69 -10.88
N SER A 237 16.23 -10.65 -10.32
CA SER A 237 17.23 -10.43 -9.29
C SER A 237 18.47 -11.27 -9.56
N ILE A 238 19.63 -10.78 -9.13
CA ILE A 238 20.87 -11.54 -9.12
C ILE A 238 21.11 -12.08 -7.71
N VAL A 239 21.26 -13.39 -7.61
CA VAL A 239 21.42 -14.11 -6.35
C VAL A 239 22.72 -14.92 -6.35
N SER A 240 23.35 -14.99 -5.19
CA SER A 240 24.61 -15.69 -4.97
C SER A 240 24.50 -16.61 -3.75
N GLY A 241 25.44 -17.55 -3.60
CA GLY A 241 25.54 -18.41 -2.42
C GLY A 241 24.57 -19.60 -2.38
N LEU A 242 23.78 -19.80 -3.43
CA LEU A 242 22.92 -20.98 -3.61
C LEU A 242 23.15 -21.60 -5.00
N PRO A 243 23.13 -22.95 -5.12
CA PRO A 243 23.05 -23.63 -6.40
C PRO A 243 21.75 -23.31 -7.16
N SER A 244 21.77 -23.40 -8.49
CA SER A 244 20.59 -23.20 -9.33
C SER A 244 19.45 -24.17 -9.04
N ALA A 245 19.78 -25.42 -8.70
CA ALA A 245 18.78 -26.42 -8.31
C ALA A 245 18.02 -26.03 -7.04
N ASP A 246 18.70 -25.44 -6.07
CA ASP A 246 18.08 -25.03 -4.80
C ASP A 246 17.19 -23.79 -4.99
N LEU A 247 17.59 -22.86 -5.87
CA LEU A 247 16.76 -21.72 -6.26
C LEU A 247 15.52 -22.16 -7.03
N ALA A 248 15.67 -23.07 -7.99
CA ALA A 248 14.55 -23.59 -8.78
C ALA A 248 13.53 -24.42 -7.96
N ALA A 249 13.91 -24.87 -6.77
CA ALA A 249 13.02 -25.56 -5.84
C ALA A 249 12.14 -24.61 -5.01
N ILE A 250 12.42 -23.30 -5.02
CA ILE A 250 11.61 -22.29 -4.32
C ILE A 250 10.38 -21.97 -5.18
N GLU A 251 9.19 -22.04 -4.59
CA GLU A 251 7.95 -21.75 -5.30
C GLU A 251 7.94 -20.30 -5.85
N GLY A 252 7.58 -20.15 -7.13
CA GLY A 252 7.56 -18.86 -7.81
C GLY A 252 8.92 -18.37 -8.31
N VAL A 253 10.02 -19.12 -8.10
CA VAL A 253 11.34 -18.79 -8.66
C VAL A 253 11.54 -19.48 -10.00
N THR A 254 11.84 -18.71 -11.04
CA THR A 254 12.33 -19.20 -12.33
C THR A 254 13.80 -18.83 -12.48
N VAL A 255 14.67 -19.83 -12.67
CA VAL A 255 16.09 -19.59 -12.94
C VAL A 255 16.28 -19.21 -14.41
N ILE A 256 16.83 -18.03 -14.67
CA ILE A 256 17.09 -17.52 -16.02
C ILE A 256 18.45 -18.03 -16.52
N GLY A 257 19.48 -18.02 -15.68
CA GLY A 257 20.80 -18.53 -16.04
C GLY A 257 21.92 -18.04 -15.12
N GLU A 258 23.15 -18.45 -15.44
CA GLU A 258 24.34 -17.95 -14.77
C GLU A 258 24.67 -16.51 -15.21
N ASN A 259 25.08 -15.68 -14.25
CA ASN A 259 25.49 -14.30 -14.48
C ASN A 259 26.73 -13.98 -13.65
N GLY A 260 27.92 -14.09 -14.26
CA GLY A 260 29.18 -13.69 -13.63
C GLY A 260 29.53 -14.46 -12.34
N GLY A 261 29.18 -15.74 -12.24
CA GLY A 261 29.34 -16.55 -11.03
C GLY A 261 28.19 -16.45 -10.02
N ASN A 262 27.18 -15.63 -10.33
CA ASN A 262 25.90 -15.57 -9.65
C ASN A 262 24.81 -16.20 -10.53
N ILE A 263 23.56 -16.17 -10.06
CA ILE A 263 22.40 -16.71 -10.77
C ILE A 263 21.36 -15.61 -10.93
N GLU A 264 20.93 -15.39 -12.16
CA GLU A 264 19.79 -14.53 -12.47
C GLU A 264 18.50 -15.34 -12.30
N ILE A 265 17.59 -14.81 -11.48
CA ILE A 265 16.27 -15.39 -11.24
C ILE A 265 15.18 -14.39 -11.61
N GLN A 266 14.01 -14.93 -11.93
CA GLN A 266 12.78 -14.19 -12.15
C GLN A 266 11.73 -14.67 -11.13
N THR A 267 11.04 -13.72 -10.52
CA THR A 267 10.08 -13.97 -9.43
C THR A 267 8.83 -13.11 -9.61
N PRO A 268 7.68 -13.52 -9.07
CA PRO A 268 6.51 -12.64 -8.96
C PRO A 268 6.84 -11.41 -8.10
N ARG A 269 6.10 -10.33 -8.34
CA ARG A 269 6.16 -9.07 -7.60
C ARG A 269 5.31 -9.06 -6.33
N TYR A 270 5.46 -8.00 -5.53
CA TYR A 270 4.67 -7.68 -4.33
C TYR A 270 4.94 -8.60 -3.11
N ASP A 271 3.91 -8.99 -2.35
CA ASP A 271 4.08 -9.77 -1.10
C ASP A 271 4.86 -11.07 -1.33
N LEU A 272 4.63 -11.74 -2.46
CA LEU A 272 5.36 -12.95 -2.86
C LEU A 272 6.85 -12.69 -3.05
N PHE A 273 7.24 -11.55 -3.60
CA PHE A 273 8.65 -11.19 -3.77
C PHE A 273 9.37 -11.15 -2.42
N THR A 274 8.78 -10.47 -1.43
CA THR A 274 9.33 -10.38 -0.08
C THR A 274 9.54 -11.77 0.52
N ARG A 275 8.55 -12.66 0.41
CA ARG A 275 8.63 -14.04 0.95
C ARG A 275 9.74 -14.85 0.29
N ILE A 276 9.86 -14.75 -1.03
CA ILE A 276 10.91 -15.44 -1.79
C ILE A 276 12.30 -14.95 -1.35
N LEU A 277 12.49 -13.63 -1.19
CA LEU A 277 13.76 -13.10 -0.72
C LEU A 277 14.11 -13.55 0.71
N VAL A 278 13.13 -13.63 1.60
CA VAL A 278 13.30 -14.16 2.96
C VAL A 278 13.71 -15.64 2.91
N GLU A 279 13.07 -16.45 2.07
CA GLU A 279 13.41 -17.87 1.92
C GLU A 279 14.83 -18.05 1.35
N ILE A 280 15.19 -17.28 0.31
CA ILE A 280 16.55 -17.27 -0.26
C ILE A 280 17.57 -16.91 0.82
N ALA A 281 17.34 -15.83 1.58
CA ALA A 281 18.24 -15.39 2.63
C ALA A 281 18.37 -16.42 3.77
N GLY A 282 17.26 -17.07 4.14
CA GLY A 282 17.20 -18.12 5.15
C GLY A 282 17.92 -19.41 4.76
N LYS A 283 17.96 -19.74 3.46
CA LYS A 283 18.77 -20.84 2.91
C LYS A 283 20.27 -20.51 2.79
N GLY A 284 20.68 -19.29 3.13
CA GLY A 284 22.07 -18.83 3.05
C GLY A 284 22.40 -18.06 1.77
N GLY A 285 21.43 -17.83 0.90
CA GLY A 285 21.58 -17.00 -0.29
C GLY A 285 21.83 -15.53 0.05
N SER A 286 22.43 -14.82 -0.91
CA SER A 286 22.64 -13.37 -0.84
C SER A 286 22.17 -12.69 -2.13
N ILE A 287 21.35 -11.66 -1.98
CA ILE A 287 20.88 -10.83 -3.10
C ILE A 287 21.98 -9.82 -3.44
N LYS A 288 22.25 -9.66 -4.74
CA LYS A 288 23.31 -8.77 -5.27
C LYS A 288 22.75 -7.60 -6.07
N GLU A 289 21.63 -7.81 -6.74
CA GLU A 289 20.96 -6.80 -7.55
C GLU A 289 19.48 -7.15 -7.66
N ILE A 290 18.63 -6.13 -7.71
CA ILE A 290 17.20 -6.29 -8.01
C ILE A 290 16.85 -5.27 -9.09
N ALA A 291 16.27 -5.74 -10.21
CA ALA A 291 15.84 -4.92 -11.34
C ALA A 291 16.91 -3.92 -11.85
N GLY A 292 18.18 -4.30 -11.83
CA GLY A 292 19.28 -3.44 -12.29
C GLY A 292 19.84 -2.46 -11.26
N ASN A 293 19.36 -2.47 -10.01
CA ASN A 293 19.70 -1.47 -8.99
C ASN A 293 20.37 -2.09 -7.74
N ASP A 294 21.12 -1.26 -7.01
CA ASP A 294 21.87 -1.65 -5.81
C ASP A 294 21.40 -0.97 -4.51
N ASP A 295 20.42 -0.06 -4.56
CA ASP A 295 19.71 0.50 -3.41
C ASP A 295 18.25 0.04 -3.38
N ILE A 296 17.77 -0.37 -2.22
CA ILE A 296 16.38 -0.81 -2.03
C ILE A 296 15.78 -0.25 -0.76
N MET A 297 14.47 -0.06 -0.75
CA MET A 297 13.72 0.26 0.45
C MET A 297 13.02 -0.98 1.02
N VAL A 298 12.95 -1.03 2.34
CA VAL A 298 12.14 -1.99 3.09
C VAL A 298 11.28 -1.27 4.11
N SER A 299 10.15 -1.88 4.48
CA SER A 299 9.42 -1.52 5.69
C SER A 299 9.67 -2.56 6.77
N VAL A 300 10.00 -2.06 7.96
CA VAL A 300 10.11 -2.85 9.18
C VAL A 300 9.21 -2.24 10.23
N THR A 301 8.82 -3.03 11.21
CA THR A 301 7.88 -2.63 12.26
C THR A 301 8.53 -2.80 13.61
N GLU A 302 8.36 -1.80 14.48
CA GLU A 302 8.89 -1.80 15.84
C GLU A 302 7.79 -1.44 16.84
N LYS A 303 7.95 -1.88 18.09
CA LYS A 303 7.09 -1.47 19.20
C LYS A 303 7.87 -0.56 20.13
N ALA A 304 7.19 0.34 20.84
CA ALA A 304 7.85 1.28 21.75
C ALA A 304 8.69 0.59 22.84
N ASP A 305 8.29 -0.60 23.29
CA ASP A 305 9.00 -1.43 24.25
C ASP A 305 10.08 -2.32 23.62
N GLN A 306 10.09 -2.46 22.29
CA GLN A 306 11.00 -3.31 21.51
C GLN A 306 11.51 -2.56 20.27
N PRO A 307 12.31 -1.50 20.44
CA PRO A 307 12.85 -0.72 19.32
C PRO A 307 13.87 -1.55 18.54
N LEU A 308 13.87 -1.41 17.21
CA LEU A 308 14.85 -2.06 16.36
C LEU A 308 16.18 -1.30 16.40
N GLN A 309 17.25 -2.00 16.76
CA GLN A 309 18.61 -1.45 16.83
C GLN A 309 19.50 -2.02 15.72
N ASP A 310 20.52 -1.26 15.32
CA ASP A 310 21.52 -1.67 14.33
C ASP A 310 20.93 -2.17 13.00
N LEU A 311 19.87 -1.50 12.53
CA LEU A 311 19.33 -1.73 11.20
C LEU A 311 20.37 -1.30 10.16
N PRO A 312 20.72 -2.16 9.18
CA PRO A 312 21.52 -1.72 8.04
C PRO A 312 20.76 -0.64 7.28
N GLY A 313 21.49 0.42 6.87
CA GLY A 313 20.94 1.53 6.09
C GLY A 313 20.50 2.73 6.92
N SER A 314 19.53 3.48 6.39
CA SER A 314 19.05 4.74 6.95
C SER A 314 17.53 4.77 7.01
N VAL A 315 16.99 5.18 8.16
CA VAL A 315 15.54 5.36 8.33
C VAL A 315 15.13 6.67 7.67
N ILE A 316 14.30 6.57 6.63
CA ILE A 316 13.74 7.71 5.88
C ILE A 316 12.61 8.35 6.69
N ALA A 317 11.67 7.52 7.14
CA ALA A 317 10.45 7.97 7.81
C ALA A 317 9.99 6.96 8.86
N ARG A 318 9.32 7.48 9.89
CA ARG A 318 8.54 6.70 10.85
C ARG A 318 7.07 7.02 10.63
N VAL A 319 6.29 6.01 10.27
CA VAL A 319 4.87 6.14 9.93
C VAL A 319 4.06 5.39 10.97
N PRO A 320 3.09 6.04 11.64
CA PRO A 320 2.14 5.36 12.50
C PRO A 320 1.41 4.26 11.73
N ARG A 321 1.18 3.11 12.37
CA ARG A 321 0.31 2.06 11.82
C ARG A 321 -1.04 2.19 12.49
N ASP A 322 -1.92 3.01 11.91
CA ASP A 322 -3.26 3.23 12.49
C ASP A 322 -3.97 1.87 12.69
N GLY A 323 -4.49 1.63 13.89
CA GLY A 323 -5.04 0.33 14.30
C GLY A 323 -4.06 -0.66 14.94
N PHE A 324 -2.76 -0.36 14.96
CA PHE A 324 -1.73 -1.15 15.62
C PHE A 324 -0.95 -0.30 16.64
N GLU A 325 -0.40 -0.95 17.67
CA GLU A 325 0.49 -0.32 18.66
C GLU A 325 1.92 -0.11 18.13
N SER A 326 2.28 -0.78 17.03
CA SER A 326 3.60 -0.72 16.42
C SER A 326 3.73 0.46 15.44
N THR A 327 4.96 0.91 15.23
CA THR A 327 5.32 1.93 14.25
C THR A 327 6.02 1.30 13.07
N ARG A 328 5.78 1.81 11.87
CA ARG A 328 6.48 1.39 10.65
C ARG A 328 7.67 2.29 10.38
N LEU A 329 8.81 1.70 10.09
CA LEU A 329 10.04 2.38 9.69
C LEU A 329 10.26 2.08 8.20
N LEU A 330 10.43 3.14 7.41
CA LEU A 330 10.86 3.03 6.01
C LEU A 330 12.37 3.16 5.99
N VAL A 331 13.07 2.12 5.54
CA VAL A 331 14.52 2.02 5.64
C VAL A 331 15.11 1.85 4.24
N ALA A 332 15.96 2.79 3.83
CA ALA A 332 16.80 2.67 2.63
C ALA A 332 18.09 1.93 2.98
N LEU A 333 18.46 0.92 2.21
CA LEU A 333 19.70 0.18 2.38
C LEU A 333 20.26 -0.32 1.05
N LYS A 334 21.54 -0.69 1.04
CA LYS A 334 22.13 -1.37 -0.10
C LYS A 334 21.56 -2.77 -0.22
N VAL A 335 21.29 -3.21 -1.45
CA VAL A 335 20.83 -4.56 -1.79
C VAL A 335 21.79 -5.63 -1.25
N ALA A 336 23.10 -5.33 -1.23
CA ALA A 336 24.11 -6.21 -0.66
C ALA A 336 23.90 -6.52 0.84
N ASP A 337 23.28 -5.62 1.60
CA ASP A 337 23.00 -5.78 3.02
C ASP A 337 21.62 -6.41 3.29
N LEU A 338 20.76 -6.51 2.26
CA LEU A 338 19.38 -6.96 2.38
C LEU A 338 19.30 -8.35 3.00
N SER A 339 20.07 -9.33 2.52
CA SER A 339 20.01 -10.69 3.06
C SER A 339 20.44 -10.78 4.52
N THR A 340 21.30 -9.88 4.99
CA THR A 340 21.69 -9.80 6.39
C THR A 340 20.54 -9.28 7.25
N LEU A 341 19.81 -8.25 6.76
CA LEU A 341 18.58 -7.79 7.40
C LEU A 341 17.53 -8.90 7.45
N LEU A 342 17.26 -9.56 6.32
CA LEU A 342 16.21 -10.59 6.19
C LEU A 342 16.47 -11.82 7.08
N ARG A 343 17.73 -12.14 7.37
CA ARG A 343 18.08 -13.20 8.34
C ARG A 343 17.91 -12.78 9.80
N LYS A 344 18.06 -11.47 10.09
CA LYS A 344 17.98 -10.92 11.45
C LYS A 344 16.53 -10.71 11.89
N LEU A 345 15.66 -10.26 10.99
CA LEU A 345 14.29 -9.87 11.34
C LEU A 345 13.29 -10.97 10.96
N PRO A 346 12.38 -11.35 11.87
CA PRO A 346 11.28 -12.24 11.52
C PRO A 346 10.31 -11.52 10.58
N MET A 347 9.64 -12.26 9.69
CA MET A 347 8.52 -11.73 8.91
C MET A 347 7.25 -11.69 9.78
N ALA A 348 7.23 -10.76 10.74
CA ALA A 348 6.21 -10.62 11.77
C ALA A 348 6.16 -9.18 12.32
N ASP A 349 5.27 -8.92 13.28
CA ASP A 349 5.17 -7.66 14.03
C ASP A 349 5.59 -7.85 15.50
N PRO A 350 6.69 -7.26 15.99
CA PRO A 350 7.64 -6.41 15.25
C PRO A 350 8.57 -7.24 14.35
N GLY A 351 9.09 -6.65 13.27
CA GLY A 351 9.94 -7.35 12.29
C GLY A 351 9.83 -6.80 10.87
N LEU A 352 10.30 -7.60 9.90
CA LEU A 352 10.18 -7.29 8.48
C LEU A 352 8.72 -7.33 8.05
N GLU A 353 8.29 -6.30 7.34
CA GLU A 353 6.96 -6.23 6.76
C GLU A 353 6.99 -6.36 5.23
N HIS A 354 7.84 -5.58 4.55
CA HIS A 354 7.87 -5.58 3.08
C HIS A 354 9.22 -5.16 2.49
N VAL A 355 9.53 -5.66 1.30
CA VAL A 355 10.65 -5.23 0.43
C VAL A 355 10.06 -4.61 -0.84
N PHE A 356 10.35 -3.34 -1.12
CA PHE A 356 9.73 -2.58 -2.21
C PHE A 356 10.46 -2.80 -3.55
N ASP A 357 9.78 -3.46 -4.48
CA ASP A 357 10.34 -4.08 -5.68
C ASP A 357 10.34 -3.18 -6.94
N TYR A 358 10.61 -1.89 -6.76
CA TYR A 358 10.64 -0.82 -7.78
C TYR A 358 9.31 -0.64 -8.52
#